data_AF-A0A1X6NJ81-F1
#
_entry.id   AF-A0A1X6NJ81-F1
#
_cell.length_a   1.000
_cell.length_b   1.000
_cell.length_c   1.000
_cell.angle_alpha   90.00
_cell.angle_beta   90.00
_cell.angle_gamma   90.00
#
_symmetry.space_group_name_H-M   'P 1'
#
loop_
_entity.id
_entity.type
_entity.pdbx_description
1 polymer ?
#
loop_
_entity_poly.entity_id
_entity_poly.type
_entity_poly.pdbx_seq_one_letter_code
_entity_poly.pdbx_strand_id
1 'polypeptide(L)'
;TWRARTRRCPTFVIPVAAGRGYYVLFVQVQGDHLLATPLDAYKADPSTATPSVVFSLFEELRDKTALTLVRGEVFTETCPKVEAQRFWDTVKRFYLSDQRNFDVVVAFNEKPANFKWDDVLRVGGVSA
;
A
#
# COMPACT_ATOMS: atom_id res chain seq x y z
N THR A 1 -10.78 -11.61 1.80
CA THR A 1 -10.83 -10.54 2.83
C THR A 1 -9.46 -9.88 2.95
N TRP A 2 -9.36 -8.66 3.51
CA TRP A 2 -8.09 -7.95 3.76
C TRP A 2 -7.01 -8.87 4.34
N ARG A 3 -7.26 -9.44 5.53
CA ARG A 3 -6.33 -10.33 6.23
C ARG A 3 -5.85 -11.52 5.41
N ALA A 4 -6.73 -12.18 4.66
CA ALA A 4 -6.32 -13.31 3.82
C ALA A 4 -5.38 -12.85 2.69
N ARG A 5 -5.68 -11.70 2.08
CA ARG A 5 -4.89 -11.14 0.97
C ARG A 5 -3.54 -10.62 1.45
N THR A 6 -3.49 -9.89 2.56
CA THR A 6 -2.24 -9.33 3.09
C THR A 6 -1.35 -10.37 3.77
N ARG A 7 -1.91 -11.45 4.35
CA ARG A 7 -1.10 -12.58 4.82
C ARG A 7 -0.42 -13.33 3.68
N ARG A 8 -1.11 -13.48 2.54
CA ARG A 8 -0.58 -14.15 1.35
C ARG A 8 0.43 -13.28 0.61
N CYS A 9 0.11 -12.01 0.45
CA CYS A 9 0.92 -11.02 -0.24
C CYS A 9 1.19 -9.84 0.68
N PRO A 10 2.19 -9.92 1.57
CA PRO A 10 2.43 -8.90 2.59
C PRO A 10 3.22 -7.70 2.08
N THR A 11 3.85 -7.79 0.90
CA THR A 11 4.68 -6.71 0.37
C THR A 11 4.18 -6.19 -0.96
N PHE A 12 4.35 -4.89 -1.24
CA PHE A 12 4.03 -4.35 -2.56
C PHE A 12 4.71 -3.01 -2.78
N VAL A 13 4.55 -2.46 -3.98
CA VAL A 13 4.97 -1.10 -4.33
C VAL A 13 3.77 -0.32 -4.84
N ILE A 14 3.56 0.88 -4.32
CA ILE A 14 2.41 1.70 -4.68
C ILE A 14 2.88 3.10 -5.10
N PRO A 15 2.51 3.56 -6.29
CA PRO A 15 2.77 4.92 -6.72
C PRO A 15 1.80 5.90 -6.03
N VAL A 16 2.32 7.04 -5.60
CA VAL A 16 1.57 8.13 -4.98
C VAL A 16 1.72 9.38 -5.83
N ALA A 17 0.60 9.87 -6.37
CA ALA A 17 0.58 11.05 -7.23
C ALA A 17 0.99 12.31 -6.46
N ALA A 18 2.03 12.99 -6.94
CA ALA A 18 2.63 14.16 -6.32
C ALA A 18 3.03 15.19 -7.41
N GLY A 19 2.39 16.36 -7.38
CA GLY A 19 2.62 17.41 -8.38
C GLY A 19 2.42 16.92 -9.81
N ARG A 20 3.48 17.00 -10.64
CA ARG A 20 3.49 16.57 -12.04
C ARG A 20 3.90 15.11 -12.25
N GLY A 21 4.16 14.35 -11.19
CA GLY A 21 4.62 12.97 -11.27
C GLY A 21 4.10 12.12 -10.11
N TYR A 22 4.89 11.12 -9.73
CA TYR A 22 4.63 10.27 -8.58
C TYR A 22 5.94 9.85 -7.93
N TYR A 23 5.86 9.50 -6.65
CA TYR A 23 6.90 8.70 -5.98
C TYR A 23 6.32 7.33 -5.62
N VAL A 24 7.18 6.39 -5.25
CA VAL A 24 6.77 5.03 -4.92
C VAL A 24 7.00 4.78 -3.44
N LEU A 25 5.97 4.28 -2.76
CA LEU A 25 6.08 3.74 -1.42
C LEU A 25 6.20 2.21 -1.50
N PHE A 26 7.21 1.66 -0.84
CA PHE A 26 7.30 0.25 -0.53
C PHE A 26 6.40 -0.06 0.66
N VAL A 27 5.49 -1.00 0.46
CA VAL A 27 4.48 -1.40 1.44
C VAL A 27 4.89 -2.73 2.06
N GLN A 28 4.79 -2.80 3.38
CA GLN A 28 4.95 -4.03 4.15
C GLN A 28 3.82 -4.15 5.16
N VAL A 29 3.07 -5.25 5.10
CA VAL A 29 2.02 -5.56 6.08
C VAL A 29 2.60 -6.50 7.14
N GLN A 30 2.53 -6.08 8.40
CA GLN A 30 3.01 -6.81 9.57
C GLN A 30 1.87 -6.91 10.59
N GLY A 31 1.28 -8.09 10.73
CA GLY A 31 0.10 -8.28 11.55
C GLY A 31 -1.07 -7.44 11.03
N ASP A 32 -1.55 -6.52 11.86
CA ASP A 32 -2.65 -5.59 11.53
C ASP A 32 -2.15 -4.19 11.14
N HIS A 33 -0.84 -4.04 10.89
CA HIS A 33 -0.22 -2.78 10.48
C HIS A 33 0.26 -2.83 9.04
N LEU A 34 0.00 -1.78 8.28
CA LEU A 34 0.60 -1.51 6.98
C LEU A 34 1.61 -0.38 7.14
N LEU A 35 2.88 -0.68 6.89
CA LEU A 35 4.00 0.26 6.87
C LEU A 35 4.27 0.67 5.42
N ALA A 36 4.39 1.96 5.16
CA ALA A 36 4.67 2.49 3.83
C ALA A 36 5.89 3.41 3.87
N THR A 37 6.99 2.96 3.27
CA THR A 37 8.31 3.61 3.30
C THR A 37 8.69 4.08 1.90
N PRO A 38 9.28 5.27 1.70
CA PRO A 38 9.77 5.68 0.39
C PRO A 38 10.72 4.64 -0.21
N LEU A 39 10.43 4.19 -1.43
CA LEU A 39 11.17 3.09 -2.06
C LEU A 39 12.65 3.44 -2.26
N ASP A 40 12.96 4.70 -2.58
CA ASP A 40 14.34 5.13 -2.79
C ASP A 40 15.13 5.16 -1.48
N ALA A 41 14.51 5.59 -0.37
CA ALA A 41 15.12 5.52 0.95
C ALA A 41 15.34 4.07 1.39
N TYR A 42 14.35 3.19 1.15
CA TYR A 42 14.47 1.77 1.43
C TYR A 42 15.60 1.10 0.63
N LYS A 43 15.76 1.47 -0.64
CA LYS A 43 16.86 0.97 -1.48
C LYS A 43 18.23 1.49 -1.05
N ALA A 44 18.29 2.72 -0.55
CA ALA A 44 19.53 3.32 -0.07
C ALA A 44 20.04 2.63 1.21
N ASP A 45 19.16 2.48 2.21
CA ASP A 45 19.47 1.74 3.44
C ASP A 45 18.18 1.32 4.17
N PRO A 46 17.79 0.03 4.11
CA PRO A 46 16.62 -0.48 4.81
C PRO A 46 16.65 -0.30 6.33
N SER A 47 17.84 -0.21 6.95
CA SER A 47 17.98 -0.16 8.40
C SER A 47 17.64 1.21 9.00
N THR A 48 17.72 2.25 8.19
CA THR A 48 17.45 3.64 8.58
C THR A 48 16.22 4.22 7.89
N ALA A 49 15.65 3.54 6.90
CA ALA A 49 14.47 3.98 6.18
C ALA A 49 13.22 3.98 7.07
N THR A 50 12.67 5.17 7.34
CA THR A 50 11.47 5.35 8.16
C THR A 50 10.18 5.35 7.32
N PRO A 51 9.09 4.73 7.79
CA PRO A 51 7.80 4.82 7.13
C PRO A 51 7.31 6.26 7.06
N SER A 52 6.83 6.68 5.88
CA SER A 52 6.12 7.95 5.71
C SER A 52 4.68 7.89 6.21
N VAL A 53 4.09 6.69 6.16
CA VAL A 53 2.73 6.43 6.64
C VAL A 53 2.64 5.05 7.28
N VAL A 54 1.89 4.95 8.37
CA VAL A 54 1.51 3.69 8.99
C VAL A 54 -0.02 3.62 9.11
N PHE A 55 -0.64 2.55 8.65
CA PHE A 55 -2.06 2.28 8.89
C PHE A 55 -2.23 1.09 9.82
N SER A 56 -2.98 1.28 10.90
CA SER A 56 -3.37 0.22 11.85
C SER A 56 -4.84 -0.11 11.64
N LEU A 57 -5.14 -1.39 11.46
CA LEU A 57 -6.51 -1.89 11.26
C LEU A 57 -7.02 -2.59 12.51
N PHE A 58 -8.22 -2.20 12.94
CA PHE A 58 -8.89 -2.68 14.14
C PHE A 58 -10.17 -3.41 13.71
N GLU A 59 -10.11 -4.75 13.71
CA GLU A 59 -11.21 -5.63 13.31
C GLU A 59 -12.11 -6.06 14.49
N GLU A 60 -11.85 -5.62 15.72
CA GLU A 60 -12.56 -6.05 16.94
C GLU A 60 -14.05 -5.74 16.92
N LEU A 61 -14.47 -4.74 16.13
CA LEU A 61 -15.88 -4.38 15.97
C LEU A 61 -16.56 -5.09 14.80
N ARG A 62 -15.81 -5.81 13.97
CA ARG A 62 -16.31 -6.36 12.70
C ARG A 62 -17.49 -7.30 12.89
N ASP A 63 -17.44 -8.16 13.90
CA ASP A 63 -18.50 -9.15 14.16
C ASP A 63 -19.81 -8.50 14.63
N LYS A 64 -19.74 -7.29 15.21
CA LYS A 64 -20.88 -6.57 15.76
C LYS A 64 -21.44 -5.51 14.80
N THR A 65 -20.60 -4.89 13.99
CA THR A 65 -20.96 -3.71 13.18
C THR A 65 -20.71 -3.88 11.69
N ALA A 66 -20.07 -4.98 11.27
CA ALA A 66 -19.53 -5.17 9.92
C ALA A 66 -18.52 -4.08 9.48
N LEU A 67 -17.98 -3.30 10.42
CA LEU A 67 -17.01 -2.24 10.16
C LEU A 67 -15.61 -2.63 10.67
N THR A 68 -14.60 -2.21 9.92
CA THR A 68 -13.19 -2.21 10.35
C THR A 68 -12.77 -0.77 10.55
N LEU A 69 -12.22 -0.45 11.72
CA LEU A 69 -11.66 0.88 11.98
C LEU A 69 -10.23 0.92 11.46
N VAL A 70 -9.83 2.06 10.90
CA VAL A 70 -8.48 2.28 10.37
C VAL A 70 -7.94 3.58 10.93
N ARG A 71 -6.77 3.52 11.56
CA ARG A 71 -6.03 4.69 12.02
C ARG A 71 -4.79 4.87 11.15
N GLY A 72 -4.62 6.06 10.59
CA GLY A 72 -3.41 6.45 9.86
C GLY A 72 -2.52 7.35 10.69
N GLU A 73 -1.25 7.01 10.83
CA GLU A 73 -0.18 7.86 11.33
C GLU A 73 0.62 8.36 10.13
N VAL A 74 0.66 9.67 9.92
CA VAL A 74 1.18 10.29 8.70
C VAL A 74 2.30 11.26 9.07
N PHE A 75 3.50 11.02 8.56
CA PHE A 75 4.65 11.91 8.73
C PHE A 75 4.65 12.95 7.61
N THR A 76 4.02 14.09 7.86
CA THR A 76 3.68 15.10 6.83
C THR A 76 4.88 15.72 6.12
N GLU A 77 6.08 15.63 6.70
CA GLU A 77 7.33 16.05 6.07
C GLU A 77 7.69 15.20 4.84
N THR A 78 7.29 13.92 4.83
CA THR A 78 7.62 12.98 3.76
C THR A 78 6.40 12.54 2.95
N CYS A 79 5.20 12.64 3.51
CA CYS A 79 3.95 12.36 2.82
C CYS A 79 2.83 13.29 3.33
N PRO A 80 2.53 14.38 2.61
CA PRO A 80 1.40 15.25 2.92
C PRO A 80 0.10 14.48 3.11
N LYS A 81 -0.76 14.93 4.04
CA LYS A 81 -2.00 14.22 4.39
C LYS A 81 -2.90 13.88 3.19
N VAL A 82 -2.97 14.78 2.20
CA VAL A 82 -3.75 14.55 0.96
C VAL A 82 -3.18 13.40 0.14
N GLU A 83 -1.86 13.24 0.10
CA GLU A 83 -1.17 12.16 -0.59
C GLU A 83 -1.32 10.85 0.17
N ALA A 84 -1.22 10.87 1.51
CA ALA A 84 -1.48 9.72 2.36
C ALA A 84 -2.91 9.17 2.18
N GLN A 85 -3.90 10.07 2.02
CA GLN A 85 -5.28 9.67 1.73
C GLN A 85 -5.39 8.99 0.36
N ARG A 86 -4.78 9.57 -0.69
CA ARG A 86 -4.74 8.96 -2.04
C ARG A 86 -4.02 7.61 -2.03
N PHE A 87 -2.93 7.50 -1.27
CA PHE A 87 -2.22 6.25 -1.07
C PHE A 87 -3.14 5.20 -0.43
N TRP A 88 -3.88 5.55 0.62
CA TRP A 88 -4.86 4.63 1.23
C TRP A 88 -5.95 4.19 0.26
N ASP A 89 -6.49 5.12 -0.54
CA ASP A 89 -7.45 4.79 -1.60
C ASP A 89 -6.86 3.82 -2.64
N THR A 90 -5.56 3.92 -2.90
CA THR A 90 -4.84 3.02 -3.78
C THR A 90 -4.60 1.65 -3.15
N VAL A 91 -4.24 1.59 -1.86
CA VAL A 91 -4.18 0.32 -1.11
C VAL A 91 -5.51 -0.42 -1.18
N LYS A 92 -6.63 0.28 -0.96
CA LYS A 92 -7.97 -0.31 -1.08
C LYS A 92 -8.24 -0.84 -2.48
N ARG A 93 -7.83 -0.12 -3.53
CA ARG A 93 -7.94 -0.62 -4.92
C ARG A 93 -7.16 -1.91 -5.12
N PHE A 94 -5.94 -2.03 -4.62
CA PHE A 94 -5.15 -3.26 -4.79
C PHE A 94 -5.67 -4.43 -3.93
N TYR A 95 -5.96 -4.20 -2.65
CA TYR A 95 -6.22 -5.28 -1.70
C TYR A 95 -7.70 -5.53 -1.41
N LEU A 96 -8.58 -4.55 -1.56
CA LEU A 96 -9.98 -4.65 -1.15
C LEU A 96 -10.98 -4.66 -2.32
N SER A 97 -10.55 -4.33 -3.54
CA SER A 97 -11.42 -4.38 -4.71
C SER A 97 -11.49 -5.79 -5.32
N ASP A 98 -11.79 -5.89 -6.61
CA ASP A 98 -11.92 -7.16 -7.33
C ASP A 98 -10.62 -7.97 -7.38
N GLN A 99 -10.72 -9.21 -7.86
CA GLN A 99 -9.60 -10.14 -7.95
C GLN A 99 -8.54 -9.68 -8.97
N ARG A 100 -8.94 -9.00 -10.04
CA ARG A 100 -8.03 -8.57 -11.11
C ARG A 100 -7.01 -7.55 -10.61
N ASN A 101 -7.42 -6.62 -9.76
CA ASN A 101 -6.49 -5.66 -9.16
C ASN A 101 -5.56 -6.34 -8.15
N PHE A 102 -6.08 -7.32 -7.39
CA PHE A 102 -5.26 -8.08 -6.45
C PHE A 102 -4.26 -9.01 -7.16
N ASP A 103 -4.58 -9.52 -8.36
CA ASP A 103 -3.66 -10.36 -9.14
C ASP A 103 -2.36 -9.63 -9.51
N VAL A 104 -2.36 -8.29 -9.57
CA VAL A 104 -1.15 -7.48 -9.73
C VAL A 104 -0.23 -7.61 -8.52
N VAL A 105 -0.81 -7.62 -7.31
CA VAL A 105 -0.09 -7.82 -6.05
C VAL A 105 0.43 -9.25 -5.95
N VAL A 106 -0.36 -10.23 -6.37
CA VAL A 106 0.05 -11.64 -6.46
C VAL A 106 1.23 -11.80 -7.42
N ALA A 107 1.19 -11.14 -8.58
CA ALA A 107 2.31 -11.17 -9.52
C ALA A 107 3.60 -10.65 -8.88
N PHE A 108 3.53 -9.57 -8.10
CA PHE A 108 4.70 -9.05 -7.38
C PHE A 108 5.26 -10.03 -6.33
N ASN A 109 4.41 -10.66 -5.51
CA ASN A 109 4.86 -11.49 -4.39
C ASN A 109 5.19 -12.94 -4.80
N GLU A 110 4.46 -13.51 -5.77
CA GLU A 110 4.50 -14.95 -6.06
C GLU A 110 4.89 -15.29 -7.50
N LYS A 111 4.72 -14.36 -8.45
CA LYS A 111 4.99 -14.58 -9.88
C LYS A 111 5.79 -13.43 -10.50
N PRO A 112 6.99 -13.11 -9.99
CA PRO A 112 7.72 -11.90 -10.36
C PRO A 112 8.02 -11.81 -11.87
N ALA A 113 8.17 -12.95 -12.56
CA ALA A 113 8.33 -12.99 -14.02
C ALA A 113 7.12 -12.42 -14.80
N ASN A 114 5.92 -12.40 -14.19
CA ASN A 114 4.69 -11.88 -14.77
C ASN A 114 4.35 -10.48 -14.27
N PHE A 115 5.14 -9.93 -13.34
CA PHE A 115 4.90 -8.60 -12.80
C PHE A 115 5.20 -7.53 -13.85
N LYS A 116 4.27 -6.58 -14.01
CA LYS A 116 4.40 -5.45 -14.93
C LYS A 116 4.12 -4.16 -14.19
N TRP A 117 5.07 -3.22 -14.24
CA TRP A 117 4.90 -1.92 -13.60
C TRP A 117 3.72 -1.14 -14.17
N ASP A 118 3.47 -1.24 -15.48
CA ASP A 118 2.34 -0.58 -16.14
C ASP A 118 0.98 -0.99 -15.56
N ASP A 119 0.84 -2.23 -15.10
CA ASP A 119 -0.37 -2.68 -14.41
C ASP A 119 -0.54 -2.01 -13.04
N VAL A 120 0.57 -1.75 -12.35
CA VAL A 120 0.56 -0.99 -11.08
C VAL A 120 0.14 0.45 -11.34
N LEU A 121 0.72 1.11 -12.34
CA LEU A 121 0.39 2.48 -12.71
C LEU A 121 -1.09 2.62 -13.11
N ARG A 122 -1.60 1.67 -13.92
CA ARG A 122 -3.00 1.59 -14.33
C ARG A 122 -3.95 1.50 -13.13
N VAL A 123 -3.70 0.60 -12.18
CA VAL A 123 -4.56 0.45 -10.99
C VAL A 123 -4.40 1.64 -10.04
N GLY A 124 -3.17 2.16 -9.91
CA GLY A 124 -2.85 3.37 -9.14
C GLY A 124 -3.52 4.62 -9.68
N GLY A 125 -3.90 4.64 -10.96
CA GLY A 125 -4.47 5.81 -11.63
C GLY A 125 -3.43 6.92 -11.82
N VAL A 126 -2.19 6.53 -12.11
CA VAL A 126 -1.04 7.41 -12.33
C VAL A 126 -0.41 7.06 -13.67
N SER A 127 0.00 8.07 -14.42
CA SER A 127 0.71 7.92 -15.69
C SER A 127 2.22 8.04 -15.48
N ALA A 128 2.99 7.30 -16.28
CA ALA A 128 4.44 7.46 -16.41
C ALA A 128 4.79 8.78 -17.11
#